data_AF-A0A963K4Q9-F1
#
_entry.id   AF-A0A963K4Q9-F1
#
_cell.length_a   1.000
_cell.length_b   1.000
_cell.length_c   1.000
_cell.angle_alpha   90.00
_cell.angle_beta   90.00
_cell.angle_gamma   90.00
#
_symmetry.space_group_name_H-M   'P 1'
#
loop_
_entity.id
_entity.type
_entity.pdbx_description
1 polymer ?
#
loop_
_entity_poly.entity_id
_entity_poly.type
_entity_poly.pdbx_seq_one_letter_code
_entity_poly.pdbx_strand_id
1 'polypeptide(L)'
;MSFLAIPFPAFDPVLIQLGPFAIRWYALAYIAGLLGGWQLLKRMVARPGWTMTPEQVDDLLFFATLGVILGGRLGFVLFYHPLYYLSNPLQILAVWQGGMSFHGGLVGVLV
;
A
#
# COMPACT_ATOMS: atom_id res chain seq x y z
N MET A 1 19.26 31.36 7.43
CA MET A 1 19.11 30.27 6.44
C MET A 1 20.46 30.06 5.77
N SER A 2 20.92 28.82 5.59
CA SER A 2 22.21 28.55 4.93
C SER A 2 22.16 28.95 3.45
N PHE A 3 23.11 29.77 3.00
CA PHE A 3 23.16 30.27 1.61
C PHE A 3 23.43 29.19 0.56
N LEU A 4 23.86 27.99 0.98
CA LEU A 4 24.11 26.83 0.11
C LEU A 4 22.97 25.80 0.17
N ALA A 5 21.92 26.03 0.94
CA ALA A 5 20.82 25.08 1.04
C ALA A 5 19.91 25.21 -0.19
N ILE A 6 19.70 24.09 -0.90
CA ILE A 6 18.63 23.97 -1.88
C ILE A 6 17.36 23.64 -1.09
N PRO A 7 16.35 24.54 -1.05
CA PRO A 7 15.12 24.26 -0.34
C PRO A 7 14.35 23.13 -1.02
N PHE A 8 13.63 22.32 -0.24
CA PHE A 8 12.71 21.34 -0.80
C PHE A 8 11.61 22.09 -1.59
N PRO A 9 11.28 21.65 -2.82
CA PRO A 9 10.24 22.31 -3.60
C PRO A 9 8.88 22.23 -2.90
N ALA A 10 8.10 23.31 -2.97
CA ALA A 10 6.79 23.39 -2.36
C ALA A 10 5.70 22.72 -3.24
N PHE A 11 5.75 21.39 -3.35
CA PHE A 11 4.70 20.63 -4.03
C PHE A 11 3.53 20.32 -3.09
N ASP A 12 2.30 20.55 -3.55
CA ASP A 12 1.11 20.08 -2.86
C ASP A 12 1.06 18.53 -2.91
N PRO A 13 1.03 17.83 -1.77
CA PRO A 13 0.94 16.37 -1.76
C PRO A 13 -0.42 15.84 -2.26
N VAL A 14 -1.46 16.68 -2.31
CA VAL A 14 -2.79 16.37 -2.81
C VAL A 14 -2.86 16.76 -4.29
N LEU A 15 -3.15 15.79 -5.15
CA LEU A 15 -3.40 16.04 -6.57
C LEU A 15 -4.78 16.67 -6.76
N ILE A 16 -5.82 16.01 -6.22
CA ILE A 16 -7.23 16.43 -6.33
C ILE A 16 -7.93 16.19 -5.00
N GLN A 17 -8.73 17.17 -4.57
CA GLN A 17 -9.59 17.08 -3.38
C GLN A 17 -11.06 16.99 -3.81
N LEU A 18 -11.73 15.89 -3.47
CA LEU A 18 -13.16 15.65 -3.71
C LEU A 18 -13.90 15.55 -2.37
N GLY A 19 -14.33 16.71 -1.83
CA GLY A 19 -14.95 16.76 -0.50
C GLY A 19 -14.01 16.21 0.58
N PRO A 20 -14.38 15.17 1.36
CA PRO A 20 -13.49 14.56 2.35
C PRO A 20 -12.41 13.64 1.74
N PHE A 21 -12.48 13.32 0.46
CA PHE A 21 -11.56 12.40 -0.21
C PHE A 21 -10.43 13.14 -0.90
N ALA A 22 -9.20 12.88 -0.47
CA ALA A 22 -7.99 13.45 -1.06
C ALA A 22 -7.24 12.39 -1.89
N ILE A 23 -7.06 12.63 -3.19
CA ILE A 23 -6.17 11.83 -4.03
C ILE A 23 -4.77 12.40 -3.91
N ARG A 24 -3.82 11.62 -3.38
CA ARG A 24 -2.45 12.06 -3.11
C ARG A 24 -1.48 11.50 -4.13
N TRP A 25 -0.43 12.25 -4.46
CA TRP A 25 0.60 11.82 -5.42
C TRP A 25 1.28 10.51 -5.05
N TYR A 26 1.55 10.28 -3.76
CA TYR A 26 2.18 9.03 -3.34
C TYR A 26 1.29 7.81 -3.63
N ALA A 27 -0.03 7.96 -3.52
CA ALA A 27 -0.96 6.86 -3.79
C ALA A 27 -0.94 6.49 -5.29
N LEU A 28 -0.84 7.50 -6.15
CA LEU A 28 -0.66 7.29 -7.59
C LEU A 28 0.69 6.65 -7.92
N ALA A 29 1.76 7.03 -7.21
CA ALA A 29 3.06 6.38 -7.37
C ALA A 29 3.00 4.90 -6.99
N TYR A 30 2.31 4.54 -5.91
CA TYR A 30 2.07 3.14 -5.54
C TYR A 30 1.27 2.39 -6.60
N ILE A 31 0.16 2.95 -7.07
CA ILE A 31 -0.67 2.33 -8.12
C ILE A 31 0.15 2.13 -9.40
N ALA A 32 0.91 3.13 -9.83
CA ALA A 32 1.77 3.03 -11.00
C ALA A 32 2.84 1.94 -10.85
N GLY A 33 3.47 1.84 -9.68
CA GLY A 33 4.44 0.78 -9.37
C GLY A 33 3.81 -0.62 -9.41
N LEU A 34 2.65 -0.79 -8.78
CA LEU A 34 1.92 -2.06 -8.75
C LEU A 34 1.47 -2.48 -10.15
N LEU A 35 0.86 -1.58 -10.92
CA LEU A 35 0.45 -1.85 -12.30
C LEU A 35 1.64 -2.15 -13.21
N GLY A 36 2.74 -1.40 -13.05
CA GLY A 36 3.98 -1.63 -13.81
C GLY A 36 4.58 -3.01 -13.53
N GLY A 37 4.73 -3.37 -12.26
CA GLY A 37 5.24 -4.68 -11.83
C GLY A 37 4.32 -5.82 -12.28
N TRP A 38 3.01 -5.65 -12.13
CA TRP A 38 2.00 -6.62 -12.58
C TRP A 38 2.09 -6.89 -14.08
N GLN A 39 2.06 -5.83 -14.90
CA GLN A 39 2.14 -5.95 -16.36
C GLN A 39 3.49 -6.53 -16.82
N LEU A 40 4.58 -6.20 -16.13
CA LEU A 40 5.88 -6.79 -16.40
C LEU A 40 5.87 -8.30 -16.13
N LEU A 41 5.39 -8.73 -14.95
CA LEU A 41 5.31 -10.13 -14.58
C LEU A 41 4.41 -10.92 -15.54
N LYS A 42 3.22 -10.41 -15.88
CA LYS A 42 2.35 -11.06 -16.88
C LYS A 42 3.05 -11.29 -18.21
N ARG A 43 3.77 -10.28 -18.71
CA ARG A 43 4.53 -10.39 -19.98
C ARG A 43 5.70 -11.37 -19.88
N MET A 44 6.32 -11.50 -18.70
CA MET A 44 7.39 -12.45 -18.47
C MET A 44 6.87 -13.89 -18.49
N VAL A 45 5.83 -14.18 -17.71
CA VAL A 45 5.29 -15.54 -17.57
C VAL A 45 4.52 -16.03 -18.80
N ALA A 46 4.06 -15.11 -19.67
CA ALA A 46 3.45 -15.47 -20.95
C ALA A 46 4.45 -16.05 -21.97
N ARG A 47 5.77 -15.97 -21.70
CA ARG A 47 6.81 -16.55 -22.56
C ARG A 47 6.99 -18.05 -22.25
N PRO A 48 7.42 -18.87 -23.24
CA PRO A 48 7.75 -20.27 -22.98
C PRO A 48 8.83 -20.42 -21.90
N GLY A 49 8.72 -21.47 -21.08
CA GLY A 49 9.73 -21.83 -20.07
C GLY A 49 9.39 -21.43 -18.62
N TRP A 50 8.26 -20.75 -18.39
CA TRP A 50 7.76 -20.46 -17.05
C TRP A 50 6.69 -21.48 -16.65
N THR A 51 6.68 -21.86 -15.37
CA THR A 51 5.64 -22.73 -14.77
C THR A 51 4.42 -21.95 -14.30
N MET A 52 4.61 -20.65 -14.01
CA MET A 52 3.55 -19.76 -13.55
C MET A 52 2.71 -19.28 -14.73
N THR A 53 1.39 -19.24 -14.59
CA THR A 53 0.49 -18.71 -15.62
C THR A 53 0.22 -17.21 -15.42
N PRO A 54 -0.20 -16.48 -16.46
CA PRO A 54 -0.61 -15.07 -16.32
C PRO A 54 -1.74 -14.85 -15.30
N GLU A 55 -2.65 -15.81 -15.15
CA GLU A 55 -3.75 -15.76 -14.17
C GLU A 55 -3.23 -15.87 -12.74
N GLN A 56 -2.22 -16.73 -12.50
CA GLN A 56 -1.57 -16.81 -11.20
C GLN A 56 -0.84 -15.52 -10.83
N VAL A 57 -0.42 -14.71 -11.81
CA VAL A 57 0.14 -13.38 -11.56
C VAL A 57 -0.94 -12.40 -11.13
N ASP A 58 -2.14 -12.51 -11.68
CA ASP A 58 -3.31 -11.73 -11.25
C ASP A 58 -3.67 -12.08 -9.79
N ASP A 59 -3.71 -13.38 -9.47
CA ASP A 59 -3.94 -13.87 -8.10
C ASP A 59 -2.87 -13.37 -7.14
N LEU A 60 -1.58 -13.45 -7.54
CA LEU A 60 -0.46 -12.95 -6.74
C LEU A 60 -0.63 -11.46 -6.39
N LEU A 61 -0.95 -10.61 -7.38
CA LEU A 61 -1.16 -9.19 -7.14
C LEU A 61 -2.33 -8.95 -6.16
N PHE A 62 -3.43 -9.66 -6.35
CA PHE A 62 -4.62 -9.55 -5.51
C PHE A 62 -4.32 -9.94 -4.06
N PHE A 63 -3.77 -11.13 -3.84
CA PHE A 63 -3.48 -11.63 -2.49
C PHE A 63 -2.35 -10.84 -1.81
N ALA A 64 -1.30 -10.43 -2.53
CA ALA A 64 -0.28 -9.56 -1.97
C ALA A 64 -0.85 -8.20 -1.55
N THR A 65 -1.72 -7.60 -2.36
CA THR A 65 -2.38 -6.33 -2.01
C THR A 65 -3.26 -6.47 -0.77
N LEU A 66 -4.04 -7.56 -0.69
CA LEU A 66 -4.81 -7.89 0.51
C LEU A 66 -3.91 -8.09 1.73
N GLY A 67 -2.79 -8.81 1.59
CA GLY A 67 -1.79 -9.03 2.63
C GLY A 67 -1.23 -7.73 3.18
N VAL A 68 -0.86 -6.78 2.32
CA VAL A 68 -0.40 -5.45 2.73
C VAL A 68 -1.47 -4.69 3.52
N ILE A 69 -2.73 -4.70 3.04
CA ILE A 69 -3.82 -3.94 3.67
C ILE A 69 -4.20 -4.55 5.02
N LEU A 70 -4.45 -5.86 5.06
CA LEU A 70 -4.88 -6.56 6.26
C LEU A 70 -3.75 -6.65 7.28
N GLY A 71 -2.56 -7.10 6.85
CA GLY A 71 -1.39 -7.19 7.71
C GLY A 71 -0.95 -5.82 8.20
N GLY A 72 -0.96 -4.80 7.35
CA GLY A 72 -0.61 -3.44 7.73
C GLY A 72 -1.57 -2.87 8.76
N ARG A 73 -2.87 -3.12 8.59
CA ARG A 73 -3.88 -2.64 9.55
C ARG A 73 -3.78 -3.38 10.88
N LEU A 74 -3.71 -4.70 10.86
CA LEU A 74 -3.62 -5.51 12.08
C LEU A 74 -2.30 -5.26 12.82
N GLY A 75 -1.18 -5.14 12.11
CA GLY A 75 0.09 -4.77 12.70
C GLY A 75 0.04 -3.38 13.36
N PHE A 76 -0.69 -2.42 12.77
CA PHE A 76 -0.89 -1.11 13.40
C PHE A 76 -1.68 -1.23 14.71
N VAL A 77 -2.81 -1.94 14.65
CA VAL A 77 -3.70 -2.17 15.79
C VAL A 77 -2.97 -2.84 16.95
N LEU A 78 -2.24 -3.93 16.66
CA LEU A 78 -1.60 -4.76 17.68
C LEU A 78 -0.34 -4.11 18.27
N PHE A 79 0.48 -3.44 17.44
CA PHE A 79 1.78 -2.95 17.90
C PHE A 79 1.76 -1.51 18.41
N TYR A 80 0.81 -0.68 17.97
CA TYR A 80 0.84 0.75 18.27
C TYR A 80 -0.28 1.19 19.22
N HIS A 81 -1.51 0.69 19.05
CA HIS A 81 -2.66 1.14 19.86
C HIS A 81 -3.60 0.00 20.32
N PRO A 82 -3.10 -1.11 20.90
CA PRO A 82 -3.93 -2.29 21.18
C PRO A 82 -5.10 -2.00 22.14
N LEU A 83 -4.86 -1.26 23.22
CA LEU A 83 -5.90 -0.95 24.22
C LEU A 83 -7.05 -0.10 23.63
N TYR A 84 -6.75 0.81 22.71
CA TYR A 84 -7.75 1.64 22.07
C TYR A 84 -8.72 0.80 21.23
N TYR A 85 -8.18 -0.11 20.43
CA TYR A 85 -8.96 -0.95 19.53
C TYR A 85 -9.69 -2.09 20.26
N LEU A 86 -9.20 -2.53 21.42
CA LEU A 86 -9.98 -3.42 22.30
C LEU A 86 -11.28 -2.77 22.77
N SER A 87 -11.22 -1.48 23.13
CA SER A 87 -12.41 -0.70 23.50
C SER A 87 -13.25 -0.24 22.31
N ASN A 88 -12.68 -0.26 21.08
CA ASN A 88 -13.32 0.22 19.85
C ASN A 88 -13.12 -0.75 18.68
N PRO A 89 -13.61 -1.99 18.74
CA PRO A 89 -13.24 -3.05 17.78
C PRO A 89 -13.65 -2.72 16.34
N LEU A 90 -14.77 -2.03 16.12
CA LEU A 90 -15.22 -1.64 14.78
C LEU A 90 -14.26 -0.67 14.08
N GLN A 91 -13.47 0.10 14.85
CA GLN A 91 -12.50 1.02 14.26
C GLN A 91 -11.31 0.31 13.63
N ILE A 92 -11.09 -0.98 13.90
CA ILE A 92 -10.07 -1.78 13.21
C ILE A 92 -10.32 -1.77 11.69
N LEU A 93 -11.58 -1.73 11.25
CA LEU A 93 -11.95 -1.72 9.82
C LEU A 93 -11.79 -0.36 9.15
N ALA A 94 -11.65 0.73 9.94
CA ALA A 94 -11.61 2.10 9.46
C ALA A 94 -10.24 2.50 8.87
N VAL A 95 -9.80 1.79 7.82
CA VAL A 95 -8.49 2.00 7.17
C VAL A 95 -8.31 3.39 6.58
N TRP A 96 -9.40 4.09 6.25
CA TRP A 96 -9.38 5.45 5.71
C TRP A 96 -8.96 6.52 6.73
N GLN A 97 -8.96 6.21 8.03
CA GLN A 97 -8.42 7.11 9.06
C GLN A 97 -6.88 7.05 9.14
N GLY A 98 -6.23 6.27 8.27
CA GLY A 98 -4.80 6.00 8.35
C GLY A 98 -4.47 5.00 9.46
N GLY A 99 -3.19 4.93 9.83
CA GLY A 99 -2.69 3.93 10.78
C GLY A 99 -2.46 2.58 10.11
N MET A 100 -1.30 2.46 9.48
CA MET A 100 -0.82 1.26 8.81
C MET A 100 0.61 0.95 9.26
N SER A 101 0.90 -0.31 9.55
CA SER A 101 2.22 -0.80 9.90
C SER A 101 2.94 -1.33 8.66
N PHE A 102 4.14 -0.83 8.37
CA PHE A 102 4.98 -1.40 7.32
C PHE A 102 5.31 -2.87 7.60
N HIS A 103 5.76 -3.18 8.83
CA HIS A 103 6.12 -4.54 9.23
C HIS A 103 4.92 -5.49 9.15
N GLY A 104 3.75 -5.03 9.59
CA GLY A 104 2.51 -5.81 9.47
C GLY A 104 2.18 -6.09 8.00
N GLY A 105 2.32 -5.09 7.13
CA GLY A 105 2.08 -5.27 5.69
C GLY A 105 3.06 -6.24 5.05
N LEU A 106 4.35 -6.16 5.40
CA LEU A 106 5.37 -7.09 4.93
C LEU A 106 5.06 -8.53 5.38
N VAL A 107 4.78 -8.74 6.66
CA VAL A 107 4.41 -10.07 7.18
C VAL A 107 3.15 -10.58 6.50
N GLY A 108 2.15 -9.72 6.27
CA GLY A 108 0.91 -10.09 5.60
C GLY A 108 1.08 -10.53 4.15
N VAL A 109 2.14 -10.11 3.46
CA VAL A 109 2.47 -10.60 2.10
C VAL A 109 3.22 -11.93 2.13
N LEU A 110 3.98 -12.19 3.20
CA LEU A 110 4.80 -13.40 3.32
C LEU A 110 4.02 -14.64 3.76
N VAL A 111 2.85 -14.46 4.38
CA VAL A 111 1.94 -15.51 4.86
C VAL A 111 0.93 -15.86 3.77
#